data_AF-A0A3D0MGL6-F1
#
_entry.id   AF-A0A3D0MGL6-F1
#
_cell.length_a   1.000
_cell.length_b   1.000
_cell.length_c   1.000
_cell.angle_alpha   90.00
_cell.angle_beta   90.00
_cell.angle_gamma   90.00
#
_symmetry.space_group_name_H-M   'P 1'
#
loop_
_entity.id
_entity.type
_entity.pdbx_description
1 polymer ?
#
loop_
_entity_poly.entity_id
_entity_poly.type
_entity_poly.pdbx_seq_one_letter_code
_entity_poly.pdbx_strand_id
1 'polypeptide(L)'
;EETAPAFYHYDACELPTTELNGIAIRVMMGQAFGLKSPVKTFAQTLYIEADIGAGKSLEIPGEEERAIYLAGGEVEINGREVEAFSMAVLETDCVITVKESKDSRIALIGGETLTERHLFWNFVSSCKERLDQSKQNWKNGRFSKVTGDEEEFIPLPD
;
A
#
# COMPACT_ATOMS: atom_id res chain seq x y z
N GLU A 1 -14.53 -4.68 10.28
CA GLU A 1 -14.79 -4.68 8.82
C GLU A 1 -16.17 -4.14 8.47
N GLU A 2 -17.22 -4.34 9.28
CA GLU A 2 -18.54 -3.76 9.04
C GLU A 2 -18.65 -2.33 9.61
N THR A 3 -18.41 -1.33 8.77
CA THR A 3 -18.63 0.10 9.08
C THR A 3 -19.32 0.78 7.90
N ALA A 4 -19.93 1.94 8.12
CA ALA A 4 -20.50 2.72 7.03
C ALA A 4 -19.40 3.11 6.02
N PRO A 5 -19.68 3.07 4.69
CA PRO A 5 -18.74 3.52 3.68
C PRO A 5 -18.50 5.02 3.84
N ALA A 6 -17.28 5.46 3.54
CA ALA A 6 -16.89 6.86 3.62
C ALA A 6 -15.84 7.18 2.55
N PHE A 7 -15.81 8.43 2.11
CA PHE A 7 -14.79 8.97 1.22
C PHE A 7 -14.04 10.08 1.96
N TYR A 8 -12.71 10.02 1.92
CA TYR A 8 -11.82 11.04 2.47
C TYR A 8 -10.85 11.43 1.37
N HIS A 9 -10.73 12.74 1.14
CA HIS A 9 -9.74 13.33 0.24
C HIS A 9 -8.65 13.97 1.09
N TYR A 10 -7.40 13.78 0.68
CA TYR A 10 -6.22 14.38 1.30
C TYR A 10 -5.37 15.01 0.20
N ASP A 11 -5.19 16.33 0.26
CA ASP A 11 -4.36 17.04 -0.69
C ASP A 11 -2.87 16.73 -0.46
N ALA A 12 -2.07 16.87 -1.51
CA ALA A 12 -0.63 16.58 -1.45
C ALA A 12 0.12 17.38 -0.38
N CYS A 13 -0.34 18.59 -0.05
CA CYS A 13 0.25 19.44 0.99
C CYS A 13 -0.11 19.01 2.42
N GLU A 14 -1.12 18.15 2.61
CA GLU A 14 -1.49 17.58 3.90
C GLU A 14 -0.65 16.34 4.24
N LEU A 15 -0.06 15.70 3.22
CA LEU A 15 0.77 14.52 3.40
C LEU A 15 2.19 14.92 3.82
N PRO A 16 2.69 14.43 4.96
CA PRO A 16 3.97 14.87 5.49
C PRO A 16 5.13 14.33 4.65
N THR A 17 6.10 15.21 4.40
CA THR A 17 7.34 14.91 3.69
C THR A 17 8.55 15.23 4.54
N THR A 18 9.62 14.46 4.40
CA THR A 18 10.93 14.75 5.00
C THR A 18 12.03 14.49 3.98
N GLU A 19 13.22 14.98 4.30
CA GLU A 19 14.45 14.63 3.58
C GLU A 19 15.38 13.90 4.55
N LEU A 20 15.80 12.70 4.19
CA LEU A 20 16.76 11.90 4.97
C LEU A 20 17.98 11.63 4.10
N ASN A 21 19.15 12.14 4.49
CA ASN A 21 20.39 11.99 3.71
C ASN A 21 20.25 12.42 2.23
N GLY A 22 19.46 13.47 1.99
CA GLY A 22 19.15 13.96 0.64
C GLY A 22 18.22 13.05 -0.18
N ILE A 23 17.46 12.16 0.47
CA ILE A 23 16.42 11.33 -0.13
C ILE A 23 15.07 11.96 0.24
N ALA A 24 14.28 12.30 -0.77
CA ALA A 24 12.93 12.82 -0.56
C ALA A 24 12.00 11.67 -0.18
N ILE A 25 11.32 11.82 0.96
CA ILE A 25 10.43 10.79 1.52
C ILE A 25 9.07 11.42 1.79
N ARG A 26 8.00 10.70 1.41
CA ARG A 26 6.62 11.07 1.72
C ARG A 26 5.92 9.94 2.45
N VAL A 27 5.31 10.22 3.60
CA VAL A 27 4.52 9.22 4.34
C VAL A 27 3.06 9.35 3.92
N MET A 28 2.63 8.45 3.04
CA MET A 28 1.26 8.41 2.50
C MET A 28 0.28 7.90 3.56
N MET A 29 0.62 6.82 4.27
CA MET A 29 -0.18 6.23 5.34
C MET A 29 0.71 5.80 6.50
N GLY A 30 0.18 5.90 7.73
CA GLY A 30 0.89 5.47 8.93
C GLY A 30 1.88 6.49 9.48
N GLN A 31 2.95 5.98 10.09
CA GLN A 31 3.98 6.77 10.76
C GLN A 31 5.37 6.22 10.47
N ALA A 32 6.29 7.09 10.06
CA ALA A 32 7.70 6.75 9.84
C ALA A 32 8.57 8.00 9.86
N PHE A 33 9.87 7.85 10.16
CA PHE A 33 10.85 8.94 10.16
C PHE A 33 10.42 10.16 11.01
N GLY A 34 9.70 9.92 12.12
CA GLY A 34 9.16 10.97 12.99
C GLY A 34 7.92 11.69 12.44
N LEU A 35 7.43 11.32 11.26
CA LEU A 35 6.25 11.89 10.62
C LEU A 35 5.04 10.97 10.76
N LYS A 36 3.85 11.56 10.87
CA LYS A 36 2.56 10.84 10.93
C LYS A 36 1.60 11.38 9.88
N SER A 37 1.13 10.51 8.99
CA SER A 37 0.14 10.85 7.97
C SER A 37 -1.24 11.11 8.61
N PRO A 38 -2.03 12.07 8.10
CA PRO A 38 -3.41 12.29 8.51
C PRO A 38 -4.38 11.25 7.94
N VAL A 39 -3.92 10.39 7.02
CA VAL A 39 -4.76 9.38 6.37
C VAL A 39 -5.31 8.42 7.43
N LYS A 40 -6.64 8.35 7.48
CA LYS A 40 -7.35 7.49 8.42
C LYS A 40 -7.13 6.02 8.06
N THR A 41 -6.64 5.24 9.02
CA THR A 41 -6.50 3.78 8.91
C THR A 41 -7.33 3.09 9.99
N PHE A 42 -7.68 1.82 9.77
CA PHE A 42 -8.39 0.96 10.74
C PHE A 42 -7.50 -0.14 11.32
N ALA A 43 -6.28 -0.22 10.84
CA ALA A 43 -5.19 -1.08 11.27
C ALA A 43 -3.89 -0.27 11.20
N GLN A 44 -2.84 -0.72 11.87
CA GLN A 44 -1.49 -0.22 11.62
C GLN A 44 -1.15 -0.51 10.17
N THR A 45 -0.89 0.55 9.40
CA THR A 45 -0.65 0.47 7.96
C THR A 45 0.42 1.49 7.64
N LEU A 46 1.42 1.07 6.89
CA LEU A 46 2.52 1.87 6.44
C LEU A 46 2.51 1.92 4.91
N TYR A 47 2.52 3.13 4.37
CA TYR A 47 2.83 3.36 2.96
C TYR A 47 3.70 4.61 2.86
N ILE A 48 4.94 4.43 2.43
CA ILE A 48 5.91 5.49 2.18
C ILE A 48 6.29 5.48 0.70
N GLU A 49 6.43 6.65 0.10
CA GLU A 49 7.09 6.82 -1.19
C GLU A 49 8.46 7.48 -0.98
N ALA A 50 9.47 7.00 -1.71
CA ALA A 50 10.79 7.62 -1.71
C ALA A 50 11.38 7.65 -3.12
N ASP A 51 11.93 8.81 -3.48
CA ASP A 51 12.77 9.00 -4.64
C ASP A 51 14.23 9.02 -4.16
N ILE A 52 14.97 7.96 -4.49
CA ILE A 52 16.32 7.73 -4.02
C ILE A 52 17.28 7.96 -5.18
N GLY A 53 18.18 8.93 -5.02
CA GLY A 53 19.20 9.24 -6.02
C GLY A 53 20.23 8.12 -6.19
N ALA A 54 20.83 8.05 -7.37
CA ALA A 54 21.86 7.08 -7.70
C ALA A 54 23.00 7.06 -6.67
N GLY A 55 23.43 5.84 -6.28
CA GLY A 55 24.49 5.63 -5.30
C GLY A 55 24.13 5.96 -3.85
N LYS A 56 22.87 6.32 -3.55
CA LYS A 56 22.39 6.52 -2.18
C LYS A 56 21.81 5.24 -1.59
N SER A 57 21.76 5.21 -0.26
CA SER A 57 21.10 4.15 0.50
C SER A 57 20.07 4.71 1.46
N LEU A 58 19.02 3.91 1.70
CA LEU A 58 17.96 4.18 2.66
C LEU A 58 17.81 2.98 3.59
N GLU A 59 18.01 3.23 4.89
CA GLU A 59 17.81 2.21 5.93
C GLU A 59 16.34 2.15 6.34
N ILE A 60 15.80 0.94 6.39
CA ILE A 60 14.40 0.69 6.75
C ILE A 60 14.37 -0.16 8.03
N PRO A 61 14.05 0.45 9.21
CA PRO A 61 14.02 -0.26 10.48
C PRO A 61 12.82 -1.21 10.54
N GLY A 62 12.96 -2.33 11.24
CA GLY A 62 12.04 -3.47 11.14
C GLY A 62 11.49 -4.01 12.43
N GLU A 63 10.15 -4.01 12.49
CA GLU A 63 9.37 -4.67 13.54
C GLU A 63 8.01 -5.26 13.03
N GLU A 64 7.65 -5.03 11.76
CA GLU A 64 6.35 -5.41 11.16
C GLU A 64 6.48 -6.01 9.75
N GLU A 65 5.39 -6.63 9.24
CA GLU A 65 5.27 -7.13 7.86
C GLU A 65 5.46 -5.99 6.87
N ARG A 66 6.47 -6.10 6.01
CA ARG A 66 6.83 -5.04 5.06
C ARG A 66 7.24 -5.62 3.71
N ALA A 67 7.03 -4.84 2.67
CA ALA A 67 7.49 -5.11 1.33
C ALA A 67 7.88 -3.81 0.62
N ILE A 68 8.82 -3.90 -0.29
CA ILE A 68 9.21 -2.79 -1.16
C ILE A 68 8.77 -3.11 -2.58
N TYR A 69 8.00 -2.21 -3.17
CA TYR A 69 7.70 -2.23 -4.59
C TYR A 69 8.61 -1.26 -5.33
N LEU A 70 9.35 -1.76 -6.33
CA LEU A 70 10.22 -0.92 -7.16
C LEU A 70 9.40 -0.34 -8.31
N ALA A 71 8.89 0.88 -8.17
CA ALA A 71 8.10 1.55 -9.19
C ALA A 71 8.94 2.01 -10.40
N GLY A 72 10.26 2.11 -10.24
CA GLY A 72 11.20 2.33 -11.33
C GLY A 72 12.62 2.52 -10.82
N GLY A 73 13.60 2.26 -11.69
CA GLY A 73 15.02 2.36 -11.34
C GLY A 73 15.67 1.00 -11.16
N GLU A 74 16.75 0.95 -10.39
CA GLU A 74 17.58 -0.22 -10.11
C GLU A 74 18.05 -0.17 -8.66
N VAL A 75 17.58 -1.12 -7.85
CA VAL A 75 17.94 -1.21 -6.42
C VAL A 75 18.45 -2.59 -6.07
N GLU A 76 19.30 -2.62 -5.04
CA GLU A 76 19.67 -3.81 -4.31
C GLU A 76 19.11 -3.73 -2.89
N ILE A 77 18.49 -4.80 -2.42
CA ILE A 77 18.04 -4.93 -1.04
C ILE A 77 18.87 -6.04 -0.40
N ASN A 78 19.61 -5.71 0.66
CA ASN A 78 20.52 -6.65 1.33
C ASN A 78 21.46 -7.40 0.34
N GLY A 79 21.97 -6.69 -0.68
CA GLY A 79 22.86 -7.23 -1.70
C GLY A 79 22.20 -8.09 -2.78
N ARG A 80 20.86 -8.10 -2.87
CA ARG A 80 20.11 -8.78 -3.94
C ARG A 80 19.45 -7.76 -4.84
N GLU A 81 19.66 -7.90 -6.15
CA GLU A 81 19.01 -7.08 -7.15
C GLU A 81 17.49 -7.29 -7.14
N VAL A 82 16.74 -6.20 -7.28
CA VAL A 82 15.29 -6.21 -7.40
C VAL A 82 14.92 -5.70 -8.78
N GLU A 83 14.15 -6.50 -9.52
CA GLU A 83 13.69 -6.11 -10.85
C GLU A 83 12.68 -4.97 -10.76
N ALA A 84 12.72 -4.05 -11.74
CA ALA A 84 11.72 -3.00 -11.86
C ALA A 84 10.31 -3.62 -11.94
N PHE A 85 9.35 -2.99 -11.27
CA PHE A 85 7.96 -3.43 -11.17
C PHE A 85 7.75 -4.74 -10.41
N SER A 86 8.73 -5.16 -9.61
CA SER A 86 8.60 -6.30 -8.69
C SER A 86 8.42 -5.85 -7.23
N MET A 87 7.94 -6.77 -6.41
CA MET A 87 7.77 -6.58 -4.97
C MET A 87 8.72 -7.51 -4.21
N ALA A 88 9.55 -6.94 -3.34
CA ALA A 88 10.43 -7.65 -2.44
C ALA A 88 9.82 -7.66 -1.03
N VAL A 89 9.47 -8.84 -0.52
CA VAL A 89 8.97 -9.03 0.86
C VAL A 89 10.14 -9.07 1.83
N LEU A 90 10.01 -8.38 2.97
CA LEU A 90 11.06 -8.20 3.95
C LEU A 90 10.77 -9.00 5.22
N GLU A 91 11.71 -9.83 5.66
CA GLU A 91 11.58 -10.64 6.88
C GLU A 91 12.23 -9.98 8.12
N THR A 92 13.16 -9.05 7.91
CA THR A 92 13.96 -8.41 8.98
C THR A 92 14.21 -6.93 8.66
N ASP A 93 15.05 -6.27 9.46
CA ASP A 93 15.72 -5.04 9.06
C ASP A 93 16.37 -5.19 7.68
N CYS A 94 16.32 -4.14 6.88
CA CYS A 94 16.97 -4.12 5.57
C CYS A 94 17.54 -2.76 5.22
N VAL A 95 18.57 -2.78 4.38
CA VAL A 95 19.12 -1.59 3.75
C VAL A 95 18.81 -1.65 2.26
N ILE A 96 18.15 -0.61 1.76
CA ILE A 96 17.93 -0.40 0.33
C ILE A 96 19.12 0.39 -0.19
N THR A 97 19.83 -0.15 -1.16
CA THR A 97 20.92 0.55 -1.85
C THR A 97 20.51 0.76 -3.30
N VAL A 98 20.53 2.00 -3.76
CA VAL A 98 20.32 2.29 -5.19
C VAL A 98 21.65 2.18 -5.90
N LYS A 99 21.65 1.51 -7.05
CA LYS A 99 22.87 1.39 -7.87
C LYS A 99 23.34 2.78 -8.32
N GLU A 100 24.64 2.96 -8.45
CA GLU A 100 25.25 4.23 -8.90
C GLU A 100 24.82 4.65 -10.33
N SER A 101 24.22 3.73 -11.09
CA SER A 101 23.81 3.94 -12.48
C SER A 101 22.53 4.78 -12.63
N LYS A 102 21.59 4.73 -11.68
CA LYS A 102 20.22 5.18 -11.93
C LYS A 102 19.42 5.50 -10.68
N ASP A 103 18.77 6.67 -10.66
CA ASP A 103 17.78 7.03 -9.65
C ASP A 103 16.62 6.03 -9.60
N SER A 104 16.05 5.83 -8.40
CA SER A 104 15.00 4.84 -8.18
C SER A 104 13.84 5.40 -7.38
N ARG A 105 12.62 4.99 -7.75
CA ARG A 105 11.38 5.29 -7.03
C ARG A 105 10.82 4.02 -6.42
N ILE A 106 10.62 4.05 -5.11
CA ILE A 106 10.09 2.93 -4.36
C ILE A 106 8.80 3.28 -3.63
N ALA A 107 7.99 2.26 -3.38
CA ALA A 107 6.96 2.27 -2.37
C ALA A 107 7.31 1.25 -1.29
N LEU A 108 7.49 1.70 -0.04
CA LEU A 108 7.53 0.81 1.12
C LEU A 108 6.11 0.65 1.64
N ILE A 109 5.65 -0.60 1.70
CA ILE A 109 4.32 -0.99 2.15
C ILE A 109 4.49 -1.89 3.37
N GLY A 110 3.65 -1.74 4.38
CA GLY A 110 3.64 -2.65 5.52
C GLY A 110 2.51 -2.39 6.49
N GLY A 111 2.57 -3.03 7.66
CA GLY A 111 1.61 -2.86 8.74
C GLY A 111 1.53 -4.06 9.67
N GLU A 112 0.55 -4.02 10.58
CA GLU A 112 0.30 -5.14 11.46
C GLU A 112 -0.22 -6.37 10.69
N THR A 113 0.17 -7.57 11.15
CA THR A 113 -0.40 -8.82 10.64
C THR A 113 -1.89 -8.86 10.91
N LEU A 114 -2.68 -8.99 9.85
CA LEU A 114 -4.13 -9.17 9.98
C LEU A 114 -4.48 -10.64 10.21
N THR A 115 -5.64 -10.87 10.81
CA THR A 115 -6.26 -12.21 10.82
C THR A 115 -6.55 -12.70 9.41
N GLU A 116 -6.77 -14.01 9.24
CA GLU A 116 -7.16 -14.61 7.96
C GLU A 116 -8.31 -13.83 7.29
N ARG A 117 -8.18 -13.63 5.97
CA ARG A 117 -9.17 -12.99 5.12
C ARG A 117 -9.50 -13.88 3.94
N HIS A 118 -10.78 -13.92 3.59
CA HIS A 118 -11.28 -14.52 2.36
C HIS A 118 -11.47 -13.42 1.33
N LEU A 119 -10.93 -13.63 0.13
CA LEU A 119 -11.02 -12.70 -0.99
C LEU A 119 -11.76 -13.37 -2.15
N PHE A 120 -12.70 -12.66 -2.75
CA PHE A 120 -13.33 -13.03 -4.01
C PHE A 120 -13.73 -11.77 -4.76
N TRP A 121 -13.14 -11.58 -5.94
CA TRP A 121 -13.36 -10.37 -6.74
C TRP A 121 -13.15 -9.11 -5.87
N ASN A 122 -14.12 -8.19 -5.85
CA ASN A 122 -14.08 -6.96 -5.07
C ASN A 122 -14.52 -7.11 -3.60
N PHE A 123 -14.70 -8.34 -3.10
CA PHE A 123 -15.15 -8.60 -1.72
C PHE A 123 -14.05 -9.25 -0.87
N VAL A 124 -13.86 -8.71 0.33
CA VAL A 124 -12.93 -9.20 1.34
C VAL A 124 -13.65 -9.26 2.69
N SER A 125 -13.52 -10.37 3.43
CA SER A 125 -14.06 -10.50 4.79
C SER A 125 -13.31 -11.58 5.57
N SER A 126 -13.30 -11.47 6.90
CA SER A 126 -12.90 -12.57 7.79
C SER A 126 -13.91 -13.71 7.89
N CYS A 127 -15.13 -13.53 7.37
CA CYS A 127 -16.21 -14.51 7.46
C CYS A 127 -16.66 -14.94 6.05
N LYS A 128 -16.60 -16.25 5.77
CA LYS A 128 -16.94 -16.80 4.47
C LYS A 128 -18.42 -16.62 4.13
N GLU A 129 -19.30 -16.81 5.11
CA GLU A 129 -20.74 -16.61 4.96
C GLU A 129 -21.08 -15.16 4.58
N ARG A 130 -20.35 -14.20 5.16
CA ARG A 130 -20.50 -12.77 4.84
C ARG A 130 -20.09 -12.46 3.41
N LEU A 131 -19.00 -13.07 2.94
CA LEU A 131 -18.53 -12.95 1.56
C LEU A 131 -19.55 -13.54 0.56
N ASP A 132 -20.16 -14.68 0.88
CA ASP A 132 -21.21 -15.28 0.05
C ASP A 132 -22.50 -14.44 0.02
N GLN A 133 -22.87 -13.83 1.14
CA GLN A 133 -23.96 -12.87 1.19
C GLN A 133 -23.68 -11.65 0.29
N SER A 134 -22.46 -11.10 0.31
CA SER A 134 -22.07 -9.98 -0.56
C SER A 134 -22.16 -10.35 -2.04
N LYS A 135 -21.76 -11.57 -2.43
CA LYS A 135 -21.94 -12.07 -3.80
C LYS A 135 -23.40 -12.09 -4.22
N GLN A 136 -24.28 -12.60 -3.38
CA GLN A 136 -25.72 -12.63 -3.66
C GLN A 136 -26.31 -11.22 -3.72
N ASN A 137 -25.88 -10.32 -2.85
CA ASN A 137 -26.32 -8.93 -2.86
C ASN A 137 -25.89 -8.23 -4.16
N TRP A 138 -24.69 -8.49 -4.68
CA TRP A 138 -24.24 -7.94 -5.95
C TRP A 138 -25.05 -8.49 -7.12
N LYS A 139 -25.20 -9.82 -7.22
CA LYS A 139 -26.00 -10.48 -8.27
C LYS A 139 -27.44 -9.98 -8.32
N ASN A 140 -28.01 -9.63 -7.17
CA ASN A 140 -29.39 -9.16 -7.04
C ASN A 140 -29.53 -7.63 -7.01
N GLY A 141 -28.45 -6.86 -7.25
CA GLY A 141 -28.51 -5.40 -7.29
C GLY A 141 -28.90 -4.73 -5.97
N ARG A 142 -28.50 -5.30 -4.82
CA ARG A 142 -28.86 -4.80 -3.48
C ARG A 142 -27.90 -3.74 -2.92
N PHE A 143 -26.80 -3.46 -3.61
CA PHE A 143 -25.94 -2.33 -3.27
C PHE A 143 -26.53 -1.04 -3.82
N SER A 144 -26.30 0.07 -3.13
CA SER A 144 -26.70 1.40 -3.62
C SER A 144 -26.08 1.67 -4.98
N LYS A 145 -26.86 2.26 -5.88
CA LYS A 145 -26.36 2.71 -7.19
C LYS A 145 -25.49 3.95 -7.05
N VAL A 146 -24.54 4.11 -7.97
CA VAL A 146 -23.78 5.34 -8.13
C VAL A 146 -24.67 6.33 -8.90
N THR A 147 -24.84 7.53 -8.35
CA THR A 147 -25.67 8.56 -8.97
C THR A 147 -25.05 9.00 -10.30
N GLY A 148 -25.80 8.90 -11.39
CA GLY A 148 -25.35 9.22 -12.74
C GLY A 148 -24.64 8.08 -13.48
N ASP A 149 -24.59 6.88 -12.88
CA ASP A 149 -24.03 5.66 -13.48
C ASP A 149 -24.94 4.45 -13.19
N GLU A 150 -26.22 4.58 -13.55
CA GLU A 150 -27.24 3.57 -13.24
C GLU A 150 -27.38 2.46 -14.30
N GLU A 151 -26.77 2.65 -15.47
CA GLU A 151 -26.92 1.83 -16.68
C GLU A 151 -25.84 0.74 -16.80
N GLU A 152 -24.57 1.06 -16.47
CA GLU A 152 -23.48 0.09 -16.54
C GLU A 152 -23.48 -0.83 -15.30
N PHE A 153 -23.23 -2.13 -15.55
CA PHE A 153 -23.14 -3.13 -14.49
C PHE A 153 -22.11 -4.20 -14.84
N ILE A 154 -21.13 -4.39 -13.97
CA ILE A 154 -20.13 -5.45 -14.11
C ILE A 154 -20.64 -6.69 -13.35
N PRO A 155 -20.98 -7.80 -14.05
CA PRO A 155 -21.43 -9.01 -13.38
C PRO A 155 -20.29 -9.66 -12.58
N LEU A 156 -20.65 -10.50 -11.61
CA LEU A 156 -19.64 -11.36 -10.99
C LEU A 156 -19.04 -12.31 -12.04
N PRO A 157 -17.73 -12.60 -11.97
CA PRO A 157 -17.14 -13.66 -12.76
C PRO A 157 -17.73 -15.03 -12.38
N ASP A 158 -17.71 -15.96 -13.33
CA ASP A 158 -18.11 -17.37 -13.15
C ASP A 158 -17.15 -18.13 -12.22
#